data_AF-A0A2S9ABM3-F1
#
_entry.id   AF-A0A2S9ABM3-F1
#
_cell.length_a   1.000
_cell.length_b   1.000
_cell.length_c   1.000
_cell.angle_alpha   90.00
_cell.angle_beta   90.00
_cell.angle_gamma   90.00
#
_symmetry.space_group_name_H-M   'P 1'
#
loop_
_entity.id
_entity.type
_entity.pdbx_description
1 polymer ?
#
loop_
_entity_poly.entity_id
_entity_poly.type
_entity_poly.pdbx_seq_one_letter_code
_entity_poly.pdbx_strand_id
1 'polypeptide(L)'
;MRTALTAGAALALIVGGGGVAVAAGLVTWPGALEHPDGSYGFALPSGRACEVRLLVEDRTASTTDAGQDDVSTRDVQDSVATWLRDGALERELDLEAADDEAARILAEQADRYGMTVLIGADGWLADAAIAPGRPDADDARAFAVNRAVHEAMIDHLVGAGFPEDTWTFSADGGVKCEAE
;
A
#
# COMPACT_ATOMS: atom_id res chain seq x y z
N MET A 1 27.11 44.64 13.74
CA MET A 1 26.51 43.45 14.37
C MET A 1 25.49 42.88 13.40
N ARG A 2 25.70 41.67 12.89
CA ARG A 2 24.73 40.96 12.03
C ARG A 2 24.14 39.84 12.88
N THR A 3 22.86 39.95 13.21
CA THR A 3 22.06 38.92 13.86
C THR A 3 21.87 37.75 12.89
N ALA A 4 22.49 36.62 13.19
CA ALA A 4 22.21 35.36 12.51
C ALA A 4 20.88 34.80 13.06
N LEU A 5 19.87 34.74 12.21
CA LEU A 5 18.64 34.00 12.46
C LEU A 5 18.94 32.51 12.29
N THR A 6 19.12 31.79 13.40
CA THR A 6 19.06 30.33 13.45
C THR A 6 17.61 29.90 13.33
N ALA A 7 17.19 29.49 12.14
CA ALA A 7 15.95 28.75 11.94
C ALA A 7 16.13 27.34 12.51
N GLY A 8 15.53 27.09 13.67
CA GLY A 8 15.49 25.77 14.28
C GLY A 8 14.53 24.87 13.52
N ALA A 9 15.06 23.88 12.83
CA ALA A 9 14.29 22.73 12.36
C ALA A 9 13.99 21.84 13.58
N ALA A 10 12.73 21.83 14.02
CA ALA A 10 12.27 20.89 15.01
C ALA A 10 12.10 19.51 14.33
N LEU A 11 13.09 18.64 14.51
CA LEU A 11 13.01 17.22 14.16
C LEU A 11 12.08 16.54 15.17
N ALA A 12 10.86 16.20 14.74
CA ALA A 12 10.00 15.28 15.48
C ALA A 12 10.55 13.85 15.30
N LEU A 13 11.23 13.35 16.33
CA LEU A 13 11.64 11.96 16.45
C LEU A 13 10.41 11.10 16.76
N ILE A 14 9.80 10.51 15.73
CA ILE A 14 8.93 9.35 15.90
C ILE A 14 9.85 8.15 16.05
N VAL A 15 9.95 7.63 17.27
CA VAL A 15 10.68 6.40 17.57
C VAL A 15 9.81 5.22 17.15
N GLY A 16 9.97 4.81 15.90
CA GLY A 16 9.41 3.61 15.27
C GLY A 16 10.05 3.55 13.88
N GLY A 17 10.84 2.50 13.61
CA GLY A 17 11.75 2.47 12.46
C GLY A 17 11.04 2.51 11.10
N GLY A 18 11.63 3.23 10.15
CA GLY A 18 11.29 3.17 8.73
C GLY A 18 10.46 4.36 8.23
N GLY A 19 10.97 5.04 7.21
CA GLY A 19 10.16 5.93 6.37
C GLY A 19 10.10 7.38 6.83
N VAL A 20 10.38 8.28 5.91
CA VAL A 20 10.11 9.71 6.04
C VAL A 20 8.62 9.86 6.40
N ALA A 21 8.26 10.74 7.34
CA ALA A 21 6.86 11.09 7.59
C ALA A 21 6.31 11.83 6.36
N VAL A 22 5.87 11.11 5.35
CA VAL A 22 5.36 11.69 4.11
C VAL A 22 3.97 11.13 3.82
N ALA A 23 3.16 11.98 3.20
CA ALA A 23 1.81 11.75 2.70
C ALA A 23 0.63 11.73 3.69
N ALA A 24 0.74 11.30 4.95
CA ALA A 24 -0.45 11.20 5.84
C ALA A 24 -1.22 12.53 6.06
N GLY A 25 -0.62 13.68 5.73
CA GLY A 25 -1.29 15.00 5.75
C GLY A 25 -1.36 15.73 4.40
N LEU A 26 -0.82 15.19 3.31
CA LEU A 26 -0.77 15.84 1.99
C LEU A 26 -1.75 15.23 0.98
N VAL A 27 -2.25 14.04 1.29
CA VAL A 27 -3.08 13.25 0.39
C VAL A 27 -4.46 13.07 1.01
N THR A 28 -5.51 13.57 0.34
CA THR A 28 -6.90 13.34 0.77
C THR A 28 -7.35 11.96 0.30
N TRP A 29 -7.91 11.17 1.22
CA TRP A 29 -8.40 9.82 0.97
C TRP A 29 -9.93 9.78 1.06
N PRO A 30 -10.63 9.12 0.12
CA PRO A 30 -12.08 9.03 0.14
C PRO A 30 -12.58 7.90 1.06
N GLY A 31 -13.71 8.14 1.74
CA GLY A 31 -14.49 7.09 2.39
C GLY A 31 -13.70 6.29 3.44
N ALA A 32 -13.76 4.95 3.34
CA ALA A 32 -13.09 4.06 4.27
C ALA A 32 -11.56 4.23 4.28
N LEU A 33 -10.97 4.70 3.18
CA LEU A 33 -9.53 4.92 3.10
C LEU A 33 -9.06 6.08 3.98
N GLU A 34 -9.94 6.95 4.49
CA GLU A 34 -9.56 7.99 5.46
C GLU A 34 -9.08 7.39 6.80
N HIS A 35 -9.57 6.19 7.14
CA HIS A 35 -9.24 5.45 8.36
C HIS A 35 -8.85 4.02 8.03
N PRO A 36 -7.66 3.80 7.44
CA PRO A 36 -7.25 2.46 7.04
C PRO A 36 -6.91 1.59 8.27
N ASP A 37 -6.98 0.27 8.10
CA ASP A 37 -6.50 -0.70 9.10
C ASP A 37 -4.96 -0.69 9.17
N GLY A 38 -4.32 -0.25 8.09
CA GLY A 38 -2.87 -0.12 7.98
C GLY A 38 -2.43 0.82 6.88
N SER A 39 -1.22 1.36 6.99
CA SER A 39 -0.63 2.18 5.94
C SER A 39 0.86 1.94 5.84
N TYR A 40 1.39 1.94 4.61
CA TYR A 40 2.82 1.82 4.33
C TYR A 40 3.29 2.96 3.44
N GLY A 41 4.18 3.80 3.96
CA GLY A 41 4.76 4.93 3.24
C GLY A 41 6.05 4.57 2.52
N PHE A 42 6.23 5.05 1.28
CA PHE A 42 7.44 4.83 0.49
C PHE A 42 7.73 6.01 -0.43
N ALA A 43 8.93 6.02 -1.03
CA ALA A 43 9.34 7.02 -2.02
C ALA A 43 9.53 6.36 -3.39
N LEU A 44 9.16 7.09 -4.43
CA LEU A 44 9.41 6.72 -5.82
C LEU A 44 10.84 7.11 -6.25
N PRO A 45 11.36 6.56 -7.36
CA PRO A 45 12.63 6.99 -7.95
C PRO A 45 12.71 8.50 -8.23
N SER A 46 11.60 9.15 -8.59
CA SER A 46 11.52 10.61 -8.74
C SER A 46 11.68 11.40 -7.42
N GLY A 47 11.56 10.74 -6.28
CA GLY A 47 11.54 11.35 -4.95
C GLY A 47 10.14 11.71 -4.45
N ARG A 48 9.09 11.51 -5.25
CA ARG A 48 7.69 11.67 -4.82
C ARG A 48 7.37 10.69 -3.71
N ALA A 49 6.61 11.16 -2.72
CA ALA A 49 6.09 10.28 -1.69
C ALA A 49 4.82 9.55 -2.14
N CYS A 50 4.68 8.31 -1.69
CA CYS A 50 3.48 7.50 -1.85
C CYS A 50 3.11 6.78 -0.55
N GLU A 51 1.86 6.39 -0.47
CA GLU A 51 1.29 5.62 0.63
C GLU A 51 0.42 4.51 0.06
N VAL A 52 0.60 3.29 0.56
CA VAL A 52 -0.34 2.17 0.40
C VAL A 52 -1.25 2.15 1.62
N ARG A 53 -2.57 2.10 1.42
CA ARG A 53 -3.53 1.94 2.52
C ARG A 53 -4.21 0.58 2.46
N LEU A 54 -4.26 -0.09 3.60
CA LEU A 54 -4.79 -1.42 3.77
C LEU A 54 -6.16 -1.32 4.44
N LEU A 55 -7.16 -1.93 3.78
CA LEU A 55 -8.50 -2.12 4.31
C LEU A 55 -8.81 -3.61 4.26
N VAL A 56 -9.10 -4.18 5.42
CA VAL A 56 -9.54 -5.55 5.59
C VAL A 56 -11.06 -5.55 5.58
N GLU A 57 -11.64 -6.14 4.55
CA GLU A 57 -13.09 -6.29 4.41
C GLU A 57 -13.52 -7.73 4.61
N ASP A 58 -14.70 -7.89 5.19
CA ASP A 58 -15.34 -9.19 5.39
C ASP A 58 -15.97 -9.70 4.08
N ARG A 59 -15.53 -10.86 3.56
CA ARG A 59 -16.21 -11.49 2.42
C ARG A 59 -17.53 -12.17 2.81
N THR A 60 -17.66 -12.56 4.07
CA THR A 60 -18.79 -13.37 4.58
C THR A 60 -20.03 -12.54 4.90
N ALA A 61 -19.91 -11.21 4.99
CA ALA A 61 -21.05 -10.29 5.16
C ALA A 61 -22.11 -10.39 4.04
N SER A 62 -21.80 -11.07 2.93
CA SER A 62 -22.72 -11.36 1.82
C SER A 62 -23.49 -12.68 1.95
N THR A 63 -23.20 -13.54 2.92
CA THR A 63 -23.80 -14.88 3.08
C THR A 63 -24.45 -15.05 4.45
N THR A 64 -25.78 -14.97 4.48
CA THR A 64 -26.66 -15.01 5.66
C THR A 64 -26.76 -16.34 6.43
N ASP A 65 -25.76 -17.24 6.37
CA ASP A 65 -25.85 -18.54 7.04
C ASP A 65 -24.93 -18.63 8.26
N ALA A 66 -25.52 -18.33 9.42
CA ALA A 66 -24.93 -18.51 10.73
C ALA A 66 -24.68 -20.00 11.02
N GLY A 67 -23.42 -20.43 11.04
CA GLY A 67 -23.09 -21.80 11.44
C GLY A 67 -21.66 -22.30 11.30
N GLN A 68 -20.75 -21.57 10.65
CA GLN A 68 -19.31 -21.91 10.67
C GLN A 68 -18.61 -21.12 11.79
N ASP A 69 -17.55 -21.70 12.37
CA ASP A 69 -16.67 -21.03 13.34
C ASP A 69 -16.21 -19.69 12.74
N ASP A 70 -16.90 -18.62 13.13
CA ASP A 70 -16.80 -17.31 12.51
C ASP A 70 -15.44 -16.71 12.86
N VAL A 71 -14.51 -16.74 11.90
CA VAL A 71 -13.42 -15.78 11.89
C VAL A 71 -14.09 -14.41 11.79
N SER A 72 -14.13 -13.67 12.89
CA SER A 72 -14.72 -12.35 12.84
C SER A 72 -13.79 -11.42 12.05
N THR A 73 -14.36 -10.49 11.26
CA THR A 73 -13.60 -9.41 10.62
C THR A 73 -12.66 -8.72 11.59
N ARG A 74 -13.11 -8.61 12.85
CA ARG A 74 -12.35 -8.01 13.95
C ARG A 74 -11.08 -8.79 14.28
N ASP A 75 -11.12 -10.12 14.27
CA ASP A 75 -9.93 -10.94 14.54
C ASP A 75 -8.88 -10.77 13.44
N VAL A 76 -9.32 -10.69 12.18
CA VAL A 76 -8.45 -10.39 11.03
C VAL A 76 -7.84 -9.00 11.16
N GLN A 77 -8.66 -7.98 11.44
CA GLN A 77 -8.21 -6.60 11.67
C GLN A 77 -7.22 -6.49 12.83
N ASP A 78 -7.52 -7.12 13.97
CA ASP A 78 -6.65 -7.11 15.16
C ASP A 78 -5.31 -7.82 14.87
N SER A 79 -5.33 -8.89 14.07
CA SER A 79 -4.13 -9.59 13.59
C SER A 79 -3.26 -8.69 12.70
N VAL A 80 -3.84 -8.07 11.66
CA VAL A 80 -3.12 -7.15 10.76
C VAL A 80 -2.58 -5.95 11.52
N ALA A 81 -3.39 -5.33 12.38
CA ALA A 81 -2.96 -4.17 13.15
C ALA A 81 -1.81 -4.50 14.11
N THR A 82 -1.76 -5.72 14.65
CA THR A 82 -0.65 -6.17 15.49
C THR A 82 0.61 -6.42 14.67
N TRP A 83 0.49 -7.13 13.54
CA TRP A 83 1.59 -7.36 12.61
C TRP A 83 2.25 -6.07 12.12
N LEU A 84 1.43 -5.07 11.75
CA LEU A 84 1.92 -3.74 11.36
C LEU A 84 2.60 -3.00 12.53
N ARG A 85 2.00 -3.02 13.73
CA ARG A 85 2.59 -2.37 14.91
C ARG A 85 3.94 -2.97 15.31
N ASP A 86 4.15 -4.26 15.05
CA ASP A 86 5.41 -4.96 15.34
C ASP A 86 6.48 -4.75 14.24
N GLY A 87 6.21 -3.89 13.26
CA GLY A 87 7.12 -3.56 12.16
C GLY A 87 7.45 -4.78 11.30
N ALA A 88 6.52 -5.73 11.20
CA ALA A 88 6.73 -6.96 10.46
C ALA A 88 6.72 -6.71 8.96
N LEU A 89 5.84 -5.82 8.47
CA LEU A 89 5.78 -5.42 7.08
C LEU A 89 7.15 -4.89 6.60
N GLU A 90 7.80 -4.00 7.34
CA GLU A 90 9.13 -3.48 6.98
C GLU A 90 10.23 -4.57 6.98
N ARG A 91 10.09 -5.60 7.81
CA ARG A 91 11.06 -6.71 7.91
C ARG A 91 10.84 -7.78 6.84
N GLU A 92 9.60 -7.96 6.40
CA GLU A 92 9.17 -9.04 5.51
C GLU A 92 9.07 -8.56 4.05
N LEU A 93 8.98 -7.25 3.81
CA LEU A 93 8.99 -6.68 2.46
C LEU A 93 10.36 -6.84 1.78
N ASP A 94 10.43 -7.76 0.82
CA ASP A 94 11.53 -7.85 -0.14
C ASP A 94 11.25 -6.95 -1.35
N LEU A 95 11.56 -5.66 -1.20
CA LEU A 95 11.30 -4.67 -2.23
C LEU A 95 12.18 -4.83 -3.47
N GLU A 96 13.35 -5.46 -3.34
CA GLU A 96 14.22 -5.73 -4.50
C GLU A 96 13.62 -6.81 -5.38
N ALA A 97 13.21 -7.95 -4.77
CA ALA A 97 12.52 -9.00 -5.50
C ALA A 97 11.18 -8.52 -6.09
N ALA A 98 10.45 -7.66 -5.37
CA ALA A 98 9.20 -7.08 -5.85
C ALA A 98 9.39 -6.17 -7.07
N ASP A 99 10.46 -5.34 -7.09
CA ASP A 99 10.78 -4.49 -8.23
C ASP A 99 11.11 -5.32 -9.48
N ASP A 100 11.91 -6.37 -9.33
CA ASP A 100 12.28 -7.27 -10.43
C ASP A 100 11.05 -7.99 -11.02
N GLU A 101 10.17 -8.47 -10.16
CA GLU A 101 8.94 -9.14 -10.57
C GLU A 101 7.94 -8.17 -11.23
N ALA A 102 7.78 -6.97 -10.67
CA ALA A 102 6.95 -5.92 -11.25
C ALA A 102 7.42 -5.53 -12.65
N ALA A 103 8.74 -5.34 -12.83
CA ALA A 103 9.32 -5.04 -14.14
C ALA A 103 9.03 -6.16 -15.16
N ARG A 104 9.11 -7.43 -14.75
CA ARG A 104 8.78 -8.58 -15.59
C ARG A 104 7.30 -8.60 -15.99
N ILE A 105 6.39 -8.40 -15.05
CA ILE A 105 4.94 -8.37 -15.30
C ILE A 105 4.58 -7.23 -16.24
N LEU A 106 5.09 -6.02 -16.00
CA LEU A 106 4.79 -4.85 -16.83
C LEU A 106 5.31 -5.04 -18.26
N ALA A 107 6.49 -5.64 -18.43
CA ALA A 107 7.01 -6.00 -19.74
C ALA A 107 6.09 -7.01 -20.47
N GLU A 108 5.65 -8.08 -19.79
CA GLU A 108 4.73 -9.06 -20.38
C GLU A 108 3.37 -8.43 -20.75
N GLN A 109 2.80 -7.61 -19.86
CA GLN A 109 1.50 -6.98 -20.10
C GLN A 109 1.54 -5.98 -21.25
N ALA A 110 2.60 -5.17 -21.33
CA ALA A 110 2.82 -4.25 -22.43
C ALA A 110 2.92 -4.99 -23.78
N ASP A 111 3.61 -6.14 -23.82
CA ASP A 111 3.77 -6.93 -25.02
C ASP A 111 2.48 -7.68 -25.43
N ARG A 112 1.70 -8.16 -24.46
CA ARG A 112 0.60 -9.10 -24.72
C ARG A 112 -0.78 -8.45 -24.79
N TYR A 113 -1.03 -7.44 -23.97
CA TYR A 113 -2.37 -6.90 -23.76
C TYR A 113 -2.47 -5.40 -24.08
N GLY A 114 -1.34 -4.69 -24.18
CA GLY A 114 -1.34 -3.23 -24.28
C GLY A 114 -1.99 -2.55 -23.07
N MET A 115 -2.19 -3.29 -21.99
CA MET A 115 -2.64 -2.82 -20.69
C MET A 115 -1.42 -2.73 -19.79
N THR A 116 -1.46 -1.83 -18.83
CA THR A 116 -0.38 -1.65 -17.86
C THR A 116 -0.92 -1.00 -16.60
N VAL A 117 -0.08 -0.60 -15.66
CA VAL A 117 -0.48 0.12 -14.45
C VAL A 117 0.26 1.46 -14.44
N LEU A 118 -0.45 2.56 -14.19
CA LEU A 118 0.10 3.92 -14.21
C LEU A 118 -0.37 4.71 -12.98
N ILE A 119 0.45 5.64 -12.52
CA ILE A 119 0.07 6.67 -11.57
C ILE A 119 -0.65 7.78 -12.35
N GLY A 120 -1.95 7.93 -12.12
CA GLY A 120 -2.76 8.99 -12.70
C GLY A 120 -2.31 10.39 -12.25
N ALA A 121 -2.79 11.42 -12.95
CA ALA A 121 -2.50 12.82 -12.62
C ALA A 121 -3.00 13.24 -11.22
N ASP A 122 -3.94 12.49 -10.66
CA ASP A 122 -4.46 12.65 -9.29
C ASP A 122 -3.66 11.82 -8.25
N GLY A 123 -2.57 11.18 -8.68
CA GLY A 123 -1.64 10.42 -7.86
C GLY A 123 -2.07 8.98 -7.62
N TRP A 124 -3.23 8.53 -8.11
CA TRP A 124 -3.68 7.16 -7.90
C TRP A 124 -2.99 6.19 -8.83
N LEU A 125 -2.51 5.08 -8.28
CA LEU A 125 -2.16 3.92 -9.10
C LEU A 125 -3.44 3.33 -9.69
N ALA A 126 -3.52 3.29 -11.02
CA ALA A 126 -4.70 2.84 -11.75
C ALA A 126 -4.31 1.89 -12.87
N ASP A 127 -5.21 0.97 -13.20
CA ASP A 127 -5.06 0.13 -14.38
C ASP A 127 -5.13 1.01 -15.64
N ALA A 128 -4.10 0.94 -16.48
CA ALA A 128 -3.92 1.72 -17.69
C ALA A 128 -4.89 1.37 -18.83
N ALA A 129 -5.78 0.39 -18.63
CA ALA A 129 -7.01 0.36 -19.42
C ALA A 129 -7.77 1.70 -19.33
N ILE A 130 -7.56 2.45 -18.25
CA ILE A 130 -8.18 3.73 -17.91
C ILE A 130 -7.23 4.92 -18.16
N ALA A 131 -5.90 4.72 -18.22
CA ALA A 131 -4.91 5.79 -18.35
C ALA A 131 -4.03 5.64 -19.62
N PRO A 132 -3.98 6.62 -20.54
CA PRO A 132 -3.11 6.56 -21.71
C PRO A 132 -1.65 6.81 -21.33
N GLY A 133 -0.75 5.85 -21.58
CA GLY A 133 0.68 6.02 -21.34
C GLY A 133 1.47 4.71 -21.42
N ARG A 134 2.80 4.82 -21.42
CA ARG A 134 3.69 3.70 -21.09
C ARG A 134 4.17 3.90 -19.66
N PRO A 135 4.33 2.84 -18.87
CA PRO A 135 4.82 2.96 -17.51
C PRO A 135 6.23 3.49 -17.51
N ASP A 136 6.52 4.36 -16.57
CA ASP A 136 7.88 4.74 -16.23
C ASP A 136 8.38 3.98 -14.97
N ALA A 137 9.52 4.43 -14.44
CA ALA A 137 10.12 3.80 -13.26
C ALA A 137 9.33 4.06 -11.97
N ASP A 138 8.59 5.18 -11.90
CA ASP A 138 7.73 5.53 -10.78
C ASP A 138 6.51 4.60 -10.77
N ASP A 139 5.88 4.39 -11.92
CA ASP A 139 4.76 3.45 -12.10
C ASP A 139 5.17 2.02 -11.71
N ALA A 140 6.34 1.58 -12.18
CA ALA A 140 6.88 0.26 -11.86
C ALA A 140 7.13 0.09 -10.36
N ARG A 141 7.72 1.09 -9.71
CA ARG A 141 7.96 1.07 -8.25
C ARG A 141 6.65 1.04 -7.46
N ALA A 142 5.68 1.88 -7.83
CA ALA A 142 4.39 1.90 -7.15
C ALA A 142 3.65 0.56 -7.28
N PHE A 143 3.69 -0.05 -8.47
CA PHE A 143 3.13 -1.38 -8.69
C PHE A 143 3.85 -2.47 -7.89
N ALA A 144 5.19 -2.43 -7.85
CA ALA A 144 6.00 -3.36 -7.05
C ALA A 144 5.65 -3.30 -5.56
N VAL A 145 5.62 -2.10 -4.99
CA VAL A 145 5.28 -1.91 -3.57
C VAL A 145 3.85 -2.36 -3.28
N ASN A 146 2.89 -2.03 -4.14
CA ASN A 146 1.51 -2.48 -3.98
C ASN A 146 1.42 -4.01 -3.88
N ARG A 147 2.05 -4.72 -4.82
CA ARG A 147 2.10 -6.18 -4.82
C ARG A 147 2.80 -6.74 -3.60
N ALA A 148 3.97 -6.22 -3.25
CA ALA A 148 4.76 -6.73 -2.13
C ALA A 148 4.00 -6.60 -0.81
N VAL A 149 3.36 -5.45 -0.58
CA VAL A 149 2.53 -5.23 0.62
C VAL A 149 1.35 -6.19 0.65
N HIS A 150 0.70 -6.39 -0.50
CA HIS A 150 -0.42 -7.30 -0.62
C HIS A 150 0.02 -8.75 -0.34
N GLU A 151 1.11 -9.23 -0.97
CA GLU A 151 1.66 -10.57 -0.78
C GLU A 151 2.09 -10.82 0.67
N ALA A 152 2.83 -9.90 1.29
CA ALA A 152 3.26 -10.01 2.68
C ALA A 152 2.05 -10.14 3.64
N MET A 153 0.97 -9.41 3.34
CA MET A 153 -0.26 -9.46 4.13
C MET A 153 -1.03 -10.78 3.91
N ILE A 154 -1.09 -11.30 2.68
CA ILE A 154 -1.64 -12.64 2.40
C ILE A 154 -0.87 -13.68 3.22
N ASP A 155 0.47 -13.67 3.11
CA ASP A 155 1.34 -14.61 3.79
C ASP A 155 1.15 -14.56 5.31
N HIS A 156 1.05 -13.36 5.88
CA HIS A 156 0.75 -13.16 7.30
C HIS A 156 -0.61 -13.76 7.68
N LEU A 157 -1.68 -13.43 6.95
CA LEU A 157 -3.03 -13.89 7.29
C LEU A 157 -3.17 -15.41 7.15
N VAL A 158 -2.64 -15.99 6.08
CA VAL A 158 -2.61 -17.45 5.89
C VAL A 158 -1.77 -18.11 6.98
N GLY A 159 -0.59 -17.56 7.29
CA GLY A 159 0.29 -18.05 8.36
C GLY A 159 -0.35 -17.97 9.76
N ALA A 160 -1.21 -16.98 9.99
CA ALA A 160 -1.99 -16.81 11.21
C ALA A 160 -3.26 -17.69 11.26
N GLY A 161 -3.53 -18.46 10.20
CA GLY A 161 -4.64 -19.40 10.12
C GLY A 161 -5.96 -18.82 9.59
N PHE A 162 -5.93 -17.63 8.96
CA PHE A 162 -7.09 -17.02 8.33
C PHE A 162 -7.20 -17.45 6.86
N PRO A 163 -8.22 -18.23 6.46
CA PRO A 163 -8.37 -18.69 5.08
C PRO A 163 -8.60 -17.54 4.10
N GLU A 164 -7.99 -17.57 2.91
CA GLU A 164 -8.06 -16.49 1.91
C GLU A 164 -9.48 -16.18 1.38
N ASP A 165 -10.44 -17.09 1.57
CA ASP A 165 -11.83 -16.91 1.18
C ASP A 165 -12.67 -16.15 2.24
N THR A 166 -12.10 -15.87 3.40
CA THR A 166 -12.79 -15.18 4.51
C THR A 166 -12.57 -13.67 4.54
N TRP A 167 -11.53 -13.16 3.88
CA TRP A 167 -11.20 -11.74 3.86
C TRP A 167 -10.88 -11.27 2.44
N THR A 168 -11.14 -10.01 2.15
CA THR A 168 -10.66 -9.36 0.93
C THR A 168 -9.94 -8.08 1.29
N PHE A 169 -9.05 -7.68 0.41
CA PHE A 169 -8.55 -6.33 0.41
C PHE A 169 -9.41 -5.56 -0.57
N SER A 170 -9.83 -4.37 -0.16
CA SER A 170 -10.41 -3.43 -1.10
C SER A 170 -9.52 -3.38 -2.34
N ALA A 171 -10.05 -3.79 -3.50
CA ALA A 171 -9.35 -3.63 -4.78
C ALA A 171 -9.07 -2.15 -5.05
N ASP A 172 -9.83 -1.26 -4.42
CA ASP A 172 -9.67 0.19 -4.39
C ASP A 172 -8.70 0.66 -3.30
N GLY A 173 -8.04 -0.26 -2.57
CA GLY A 173 -7.01 -0.02 -1.55
C GLY A 173 -5.75 0.53 -2.21
N GLY A 174 -5.88 1.75 -2.71
CA GLY A 174 -5.03 2.26 -3.75
C GLY A 174 -3.72 2.75 -3.17
N VAL A 175 -2.67 2.48 -3.90
CA VAL A 175 -1.46 3.28 -3.79
C VAL A 175 -1.77 4.68 -4.26
N LYS A 176 -1.47 5.67 -3.43
CA LYS A 176 -1.58 7.08 -3.80
C LYS A 176 -0.28 7.81 -3.57
N CYS A 177 0.12 8.56 -4.56
CA CYS A 177 1.34 9.33 -4.61
C CYS A 177 1.04 10.84 -4.62
N GLU A 178 2.04 11.65 -4.27
CA GLU A 178 1.99 13.09 -4.50
C GLU A 178 1.73 13.37 -5.98
N ALA A 179 0.80 14.27 -6.28
CA ALA A 179 0.56 14.72 -7.65
C ALA A 179 1.78 15.47 -8.20
N GLU A 180 1.99 15.39 -9.51
CA GLU A 180 3.06 16.12 -10.22
C GLU A 180 2.84 17.65 -10.24
#